data_AF-A0A059WSC9-F1
#
_entry.id   AF-A0A059WSC9-F1
#
_cell.length_a   1.000
_cell.length_b   1.000
_cell.length_c   1.000
_cell.angle_alpha   90.00
_cell.angle_beta   90.00
_cell.angle_gamma   90.00
#
_symmetry.space_group_name_H-M   'P 1'
#
loop_
_entity.id
_entity.type
_entity.pdbx_description
1 polymer ?
#
loop_
_entity_poly.entity_id
_entity_poly.type
_entity_poly.pdbx_seq_one_letter_code
_entity_poly.pdbx_strand_id
1 'polypeptide(L)'
;MMLDTNDLFFSKRMALTFIEPHPERLFSLLNDEDKKQHETVMDIVQDVQLDRFAALNARDILFIDSSHVAKIGSDVVHLLTNVLPKLNTGVIIHFHDVFWPFEYPEEWVRDGIAWNENYMLKAFLQFNAHFKILFFNSYLAIHHRDLLEQKLPLFLKNTGGSLWLEKVS
;
A
#
# COMPACT_ATOMS: atom_id res chain seq x y z
N MET A 1 4.18 12.45 0.89
CA MET A 1 3.02 12.06 0.05
C MET A 1 1.70 12.14 0.81
N MET A 2 1.44 11.29 1.82
CA MET A 2 0.12 11.27 2.48
C MET A 2 -0.21 12.58 3.21
N LEU A 3 0.78 13.19 3.87
CA LEU A 3 0.65 14.50 4.50
C LEU A 3 0.35 15.59 3.46
N ASP A 4 1.17 15.67 2.41
CA ASP A 4 0.94 16.62 1.30
C ASP A 4 -0.46 16.45 0.69
N THR A 5 -0.92 15.21 0.56
CA THR A 5 -2.24 14.90 0.04
C THR A 5 -3.33 15.42 0.98
N ASN A 6 -3.18 15.19 2.28
CA ASN A 6 -4.10 15.68 3.31
C ASN A 6 -4.16 17.21 3.33
N ASP A 7 -3.01 17.87 3.24
CA ASP A 7 -2.85 19.32 3.24
C ASP A 7 -3.49 19.96 1.99
N LEU A 8 -3.16 19.43 0.81
CA LEU A 8 -3.55 20.02 -0.47
C LEU A 8 -5.00 19.73 -0.84
N PHE A 9 -5.54 18.56 -0.48
CA PHE A 9 -6.81 18.07 -1.02
C PHE A 9 -7.87 17.77 0.03
N PHE A 10 -7.49 17.53 1.29
CA PHE A 10 -8.45 17.13 2.34
C PHE A 10 -8.59 18.14 3.48
N SER A 11 -7.95 19.31 3.36
CA SER A 11 -8.00 20.38 4.36
C SER A 11 -7.57 19.91 5.74
N LYS A 12 -6.54 19.05 5.81
CA LYS A 12 -6.05 18.47 7.06
C LYS A 12 -7.15 17.75 7.86
N ARG A 13 -8.06 17.03 7.21
CA ARG A 13 -9.14 16.30 7.91
C ARG A 13 -8.89 14.80 8.02
N MET A 14 -7.88 14.27 7.35
CA MET A 14 -7.53 12.86 7.50
C MET A 14 -6.89 12.61 8.86
N ALA A 15 -7.28 11.50 9.49
CA ALA A 15 -6.54 10.91 10.59
C ALA A 15 -5.54 9.91 9.98
N LEU A 16 -4.26 10.11 10.26
CA LEU A 16 -3.17 9.27 9.76
C LEU A 16 -2.50 8.60 10.95
N THR A 17 -2.26 7.30 10.82
CA THR A 17 -1.44 6.51 11.73
C THR A 17 -0.28 5.94 10.93
N PHE A 18 0.95 6.27 11.32
CA PHE A 18 2.17 5.74 10.72
C PHE A 18 2.72 4.62 11.60
N ILE A 19 2.99 3.44 11.03
CA ILE A 19 3.71 2.36 11.71
C ILE A 19 5.10 2.35 11.11
N GLU A 20 6.09 2.83 11.87
CA GLU A 20 7.45 3.08 11.38
C GLU A 20 8.47 2.81 12.49
N PRO A 21 9.23 1.70 12.43
CA PRO A 21 10.24 1.38 13.44
C PRO A 21 11.42 2.36 13.45
N HIS A 22 11.67 3.08 12.35
CA HIS A 22 12.77 4.04 12.18
C HIS A 22 12.24 5.42 11.75
N PRO A 23 11.56 6.15 12.66
CA PRO A 23 10.78 7.33 12.31
C PRO A 23 11.62 8.60 12.15
N GLU A 24 12.94 8.53 12.17
CA GLU A 24 13.81 9.72 12.16
C GLU A 24 13.55 10.59 10.92
N ARG A 25 13.44 9.95 9.75
CA ARG A 25 13.09 10.64 8.50
C ARG A 25 11.69 11.22 8.57
N LEU A 26 10.71 10.46 9.05
CA LEU A 26 9.34 10.94 9.21
C LEU A 26 9.30 12.18 10.12
N PHE A 27 9.90 12.12 11.30
CA PHE A 27 9.92 13.22 12.27
C PHE A 27 10.66 14.46 11.79
N SER A 28 11.66 14.31 10.92
CA SER A 28 12.32 15.45 10.26
C SER A 28 11.42 16.18 9.26
N LEU A 29 10.37 15.52 8.76
CA LEU A 29 9.42 16.08 7.80
C LEU A 29 8.15 16.60 8.50
N LEU A 30 7.79 16.06 9.66
CA LEU A 30 6.62 16.49 10.43
C LEU A 30 6.86 17.83 11.13
N ASN A 31 5.95 18.77 10.94
CA ASN A 31 5.88 19.97 11.78
C ASN A 31 5.17 19.66 13.13
N ASP A 32 5.12 20.63 14.05
CA ASP A 32 4.53 20.43 15.38
C ASP A 32 3.00 20.23 15.38
N GLU A 33 2.31 20.70 14.35
CA GLU A 33 0.88 20.46 14.15
C GLU A 33 0.65 19.01 13.70
N ASP A 34 1.43 18.54 12.73
CA ASP A 34 1.32 17.17 12.21
C ASP A 34 1.54 16.13 13.32
N LYS A 35 2.54 16.37 14.19
CA LYS A 35 2.85 15.48 15.34
C LYS A 35 1.72 15.40 16.36
N LYS A 36 0.87 16.43 16.45
CA LYS A 36 -0.29 16.45 17.35
C LYS A 36 -1.52 15.82 16.69
N GLN A 37 -1.65 15.96 15.38
CA GLN A 37 -2.80 15.52 14.63
C GLN A 37 -2.73 14.04 14.22
N HIS A 38 -1.53 13.50 14.07
CA HIS A 38 -1.29 12.16 13.56
C HIS A 38 -0.61 11.28 14.60
N GLU A 39 -0.90 9.98 14.53
CA GLU A 39 -0.27 8.99 15.40
C GLU A 39 0.95 8.40 14.70
N THR A 40 2.04 8.20 15.45
CA THR A 40 3.18 7.39 14.99
C THR A 40 3.41 6.26 15.99
N VAL A 41 3.33 5.03 15.50
CA VAL A 41 3.65 3.80 16.23
C VAL A 41 5.07 3.40 15.84
N MET A 42 6.00 3.56 16.78
CA MET A 42 7.42 3.30 16.57
C MET A 42 7.76 1.84 16.80
N ASP A 43 7.22 0.96 15.95
CA ASP A 43 7.40 -0.48 16.07
C ASP A 43 7.36 -1.15 14.70
N ILE A 44 7.87 -2.37 14.62
CA ILE A 44 7.69 -3.20 13.42
C ILE A 44 6.23 -3.65 13.34
N VAL A 45 5.70 -3.75 12.13
CA VAL A 45 4.26 -4.05 11.92
C VAL A 45 3.84 -5.38 12.55
N GLN A 46 4.76 -6.33 12.66
CA GLN A 46 4.54 -7.65 13.24
C GLN A 46 4.20 -7.62 14.74
N ASP A 47 4.67 -6.59 15.46
CA ASP A 47 4.47 -6.44 16.91
C ASP A 47 3.29 -5.48 17.23
N VAL A 48 2.75 -4.81 16.20
CA VAL A 48 1.56 -3.95 16.35
C VAL A 48 0.31 -4.80 16.56
N GLN A 49 -0.47 -4.45 17.59
CA GLN A 49 -1.72 -5.15 17.91
C GLN A 49 -2.71 -5.13 16.74
N LEU A 50 -3.22 -6.32 16.38
CA LEU A 50 -4.12 -6.51 15.25
C LEU A 50 -5.43 -5.69 15.34
N ASP A 51 -5.87 -5.36 16.56
CA ASP A 51 -7.07 -4.56 16.81
C ASP A 51 -6.99 -3.16 16.18
N ARG A 52 -5.78 -2.62 15.99
CA ARG A 52 -5.58 -1.35 15.27
C ARG A 52 -5.99 -1.45 13.81
N PHE A 53 -5.71 -2.57 13.15
CA PHE A 53 -6.13 -2.82 11.78
C PHE A 53 -7.61 -3.19 11.71
N ALA A 54 -8.12 -3.93 12.70
CA ALA A 54 -9.54 -4.26 12.81
C ALA A 54 -10.42 -3.02 13.10
N ALA A 55 -9.83 -1.90 13.52
CA ALA A 55 -10.53 -0.62 13.69
C ALA A 55 -10.80 0.12 12.36
N LEU A 56 -10.13 -0.24 11.26
CA LEU A 56 -10.38 0.35 9.94
C LEU A 56 -11.76 -0.08 9.43
N ASN A 57 -12.55 0.88 8.98
CA ASN A 57 -13.91 0.68 8.48
C ASN A 57 -13.98 0.79 6.96
N ALA A 58 -15.17 0.55 6.41
CA ALA A 58 -15.42 0.72 5.00
C ALA A 58 -14.98 2.11 4.51
N ARG A 59 -14.20 2.14 3.42
CA ARG A 59 -13.57 3.31 2.79
C ARG A 59 -12.36 3.90 3.53
N ASP A 60 -11.97 3.36 4.69
CA ASP A 60 -10.65 3.64 5.25
C ASP A 60 -9.57 2.91 4.44
N ILE A 61 -8.35 3.44 4.50
CA ILE A 61 -7.23 2.95 3.67
C ILE A 61 -6.15 2.35 4.57
N LEU A 62 -5.78 1.10 4.29
CA LEU A 62 -4.52 0.51 4.71
C LEU A 62 -3.49 0.69 3.58
N PHE A 63 -2.49 1.52 3.82
CA PHE A 63 -1.39 1.75 2.87
C PHE A 63 -0.17 0.91 3.27
N ILE A 64 0.26 0.02 2.38
CA ILE A 64 1.35 -0.93 2.62
C ILE A 64 2.52 -0.61 1.69
N ASP A 65 3.63 -0.21 2.29
CA ASP A 65 4.95 -0.07 1.67
C ASP A 65 5.91 -0.91 2.53
N SER A 66 5.96 -2.20 2.22
CA SER A 66 6.61 -3.22 3.04
C SER A 66 8.07 -3.38 2.63
N SER A 67 8.76 -4.37 3.20
CA SER A 67 10.08 -4.79 2.72
C SER A 67 10.06 -5.42 1.32
N HIS A 68 8.88 -5.73 0.76
CA HIS A 68 8.65 -6.46 -0.49
C HIS A 68 9.28 -7.88 -0.57
N VAL A 69 9.81 -8.39 0.55
CA VAL A 69 10.45 -9.70 0.64
C VAL A 69 9.71 -10.61 1.62
N ALA A 70 9.03 -11.60 1.07
CA ALA A 70 8.49 -12.75 1.78
C ALA A 70 9.62 -13.70 2.20
N LYS A 71 9.77 -13.88 3.51
CA LYS A 71 10.68 -14.83 4.18
C LYS A 71 10.15 -15.14 5.59
N ILE A 72 10.81 -16.04 6.31
CA ILE A 72 10.43 -16.35 7.70
C ILE A 72 10.39 -15.07 8.53
N GLY A 73 9.24 -14.80 9.16
CA GLY A 73 9.03 -13.63 10.03
C GLY A 73 8.93 -12.28 9.32
N SER A 74 8.82 -12.24 7.98
CA SER A 74 8.72 -10.96 7.29
C SER A 74 7.37 -10.28 7.43
N ASP A 75 7.38 -8.96 7.27
CA ASP A 75 6.21 -8.10 7.24
C ASP A 75 5.23 -8.50 6.13
N VAL A 76 5.71 -8.81 4.92
CA VAL A 76 4.88 -9.28 3.79
C VAL A 76 4.02 -10.47 4.20
N VAL A 77 4.65 -11.51 4.78
CA VAL A 77 3.93 -12.71 5.21
C VAL A 77 2.95 -12.37 6.33
N HIS A 78 3.39 -11.56 7.31
CA HIS A 78 2.54 -11.16 8.42
C HIS A 78 1.31 -10.37 7.95
N LEU A 79 1.49 -9.38 7.08
CA LEU A 79 0.45 -8.53 6.51
C LEU A 79 -0.60 -9.37 5.78
N LEU A 80 -0.17 -10.27 4.89
CA LEU A 80 -1.07 -11.11 4.10
C LEU A 80 -1.84 -12.13 4.96
N THR A 81 -1.20 -12.70 5.99
CA THR A 81 -1.76 -13.86 6.73
C THR A 81 -2.43 -13.51 8.06
N ASN A 82 -2.09 -12.36 8.67
CA ASN A 82 -2.63 -11.95 9.98
C ASN A 82 -3.40 -10.63 9.90
N VAL A 83 -2.90 -9.65 9.15
CA VAL A 83 -3.53 -8.31 9.07
C VAL A 83 -4.72 -8.31 8.11
N LEU A 84 -4.53 -8.67 6.84
CA LEU A 84 -5.62 -8.63 5.84
C LEU A 84 -6.89 -9.39 6.27
N PRO A 85 -6.80 -10.60 6.88
CA PRO A 85 -7.99 -11.31 7.33
C PRO A 85 -8.77 -10.59 8.43
N LYS A 86 -8.14 -9.71 9.21
CA LYS A 86 -8.76 -8.97 10.33
C LYS A 86 -9.45 -7.67 9.92
N LEU A 87 -9.17 -7.16 8.72
CA LEU A 87 -9.80 -5.93 8.22
C LEU A 87 -11.32 -6.07 8.12
N ASN A 88 -12.07 -4.99 8.32
CA ASN A 88 -13.50 -4.99 8.05
C ASN A 88 -13.78 -5.00 6.53
N THR A 89 -14.98 -5.42 6.16
CA THR A 89 -15.45 -5.30 4.78
C THR A 89 -15.51 -3.83 4.36
N GLY A 90 -15.11 -3.55 3.13
CA GLY A 90 -15.05 -2.24 2.51
C GLY A 90 -13.75 -1.47 2.76
N VAL A 91 -12.82 -1.99 3.58
CA VAL A 91 -11.48 -1.38 3.73
C VAL A 91 -10.75 -1.46 2.39
N ILE A 92 -10.13 -0.35 2.00
CA ILE A 92 -9.30 -0.24 0.80
C ILE A 92 -7.85 -0.51 1.18
N ILE A 93 -7.16 -1.34 0.40
CA ILE A 93 -5.78 -1.72 0.66
C ILE A 93 -4.92 -1.30 -0.52
N HIS A 94 -3.84 -0.57 -0.26
CA HIS A 94 -2.83 -0.23 -1.25
C HIS A 94 -1.57 -1.05 -0.98
N PHE A 95 -1.05 -1.71 -2.02
CA PHE A 95 0.29 -2.28 -2.03
C PHE A 95 1.18 -1.45 -2.97
N HIS A 96 2.28 -0.93 -2.42
CA HIS A 96 3.28 -0.17 -3.17
C HIS A 96 4.14 -1.09 -4.05
N ASP A 97 4.68 -0.55 -5.13
CA ASP A 97 5.62 -1.22 -6.05
C ASP A 97 5.17 -2.59 -6.59
N VAL A 98 3.86 -2.71 -6.87
CA VAL A 98 3.28 -3.88 -7.56
C VAL A 98 3.11 -3.60 -9.04
N PHE A 99 3.56 -4.53 -9.88
CA PHE A 99 3.58 -4.39 -11.34
C PHE A 99 2.86 -5.54 -12.03
N TRP A 100 2.15 -5.28 -13.12
CA TRP A 100 1.56 -6.29 -13.99
C TRP A 100 2.63 -6.93 -14.88
N PRO A 101 2.64 -8.26 -15.10
CA PRO A 101 1.68 -9.29 -14.67
C PRO A 101 2.09 -10.02 -13.37
N PHE A 102 2.38 -9.25 -12.32
CA PHE A 102 2.98 -9.67 -11.06
C PHE A 102 4.42 -10.14 -11.22
N GLU A 103 5.24 -9.29 -11.82
CA GLU A 103 6.67 -9.51 -12.05
C GLU A 103 7.44 -8.21 -11.81
N TYR A 104 8.70 -8.31 -11.38
CA TYR A 104 9.56 -7.14 -11.17
C TYR A 104 10.40 -6.82 -12.42
N PRO A 105 10.81 -5.55 -12.61
CA PRO A 105 11.70 -5.18 -13.71
C PRO A 105 13.02 -5.95 -13.70
N GLU A 106 13.49 -6.36 -14.88
CA GLU A 106 14.70 -7.18 -15.03
C GLU A 106 15.94 -6.47 -14.46
N GLU A 107 16.02 -5.15 -14.66
CA GLU A 107 17.10 -4.32 -14.14
C GLU A 107 17.23 -4.39 -12.62
N TRP A 108 16.11 -4.45 -11.88
CA TRP A 108 16.12 -4.55 -10.42
C TRP A 108 16.71 -5.88 -9.98
N VAL A 109 16.36 -6.97 -10.66
CA VAL A 109 16.91 -8.30 -10.39
C VAL A 109 18.42 -8.32 -10.67
N ARG A 110 18.86 -7.69 -11.77
CA ARG A 110 20.29 -7.57 -12.12
C ARG A 110 21.07 -6.75 -11.09
N ASP A 111 20.43 -5.76 -10.47
CA ASP A 111 20.98 -4.95 -9.38
C ASP A 111 20.93 -5.64 -8.01
N GLY A 112 20.46 -6.89 -7.95
CA GLY A 112 20.42 -7.72 -6.75
C GLY A 112 19.17 -7.50 -5.88
N ILE A 113 18.18 -6.76 -6.37
CA ILE A 113 16.88 -6.61 -5.70
C ILE A 113 16.08 -7.88 -5.94
N ALA A 114 15.92 -8.68 -4.89
CA ALA A 114 15.21 -9.95 -4.91
C ALA A 114 13.83 -9.86 -4.24
N TRP A 115 13.02 -8.88 -4.65
CA TRP A 115 11.64 -8.75 -4.20
C TRP A 115 10.79 -9.88 -4.75
N ASN A 116 9.81 -10.33 -3.96
CA ASN A 116 8.96 -11.48 -4.31
C ASN A 116 7.49 -11.29 -3.87
N GLU A 117 7.13 -10.12 -3.34
CA GLU A 117 5.76 -9.81 -2.90
C GLU A 117 4.75 -9.89 -4.04
N ASN A 118 5.11 -9.49 -5.27
CA ASN A 118 4.24 -9.64 -6.45
C ASN A 118 3.74 -11.07 -6.62
N TYR A 119 4.60 -12.08 -6.46
CA TYR A 119 4.21 -13.47 -6.61
C TYR A 119 3.29 -13.92 -5.47
N MET A 120 3.53 -13.45 -4.24
CA MET A 120 2.66 -13.71 -3.09
C MET A 120 1.28 -13.10 -3.29
N LEU A 121 1.20 -11.87 -3.78
CA LEU A 121 -0.06 -11.20 -4.10
C LEU A 121 -0.80 -11.90 -5.24
N LYS A 122 -0.10 -12.32 -6.30
CA LYS A 122 -0.69 -13.12 -7.37
C LYS A 122 -1.34 -14.39 -6.83
N ALA A 123 -0.60 -15.15 -6.01
CA ALA A 123 -1.10 -16.36 -5.40
C ALA A 123 -2.27 -16.09 -4.42
N PHE A 124 -2.17 -15.03 -3.61
CA PHE A 124 -3.21 -14.62 -2.66
C PHE A 124 -4.51 -14.22 -3.36
N LEU A 125 -4.44 -13.56 -4.52
CA LEU A 125 -5.61 -13.17 -5.31
C LEU A 125 -6.17 -14.32 -6.13
N GLN A 126 -5.33 -15.28 -6.52
CA GLN A 126 -5.77 -16.44 -7.27
C GLN A 126 -6.77 -17.23 -6.43
N PHE A 127 -7.98 -17.40 -6.97
CA PHE A 127 -9.11 -18.07 -6.29
C PHE A 127 -9.64 -17.37 -5.03
N ASN A 128 -9.24 -16.13 -4.77
CA ASN A 128 -9.72 -15.39 -3.61
C ASN A 128 -10.89 -14.47 -3.98
N ALA A 129 -12.07 -14.81 -3.48
CA ALA A 129 -13.30 -14.04 -3.70
C ALA A 129 -13.53 -12.93 -2.66
N HIS A 130 -12.71 -12.87 -1.60
CA HIS A 130 -12.86 -11.93 -0.49
C HIS A 130 -12.24 -10.56 -0.77
N PHE A 131 -11.45 -10.44 -1.85
CA PHE A 131 -10.78 -9.20 -2.23
C PHE A 131 -11.00 -8.94 -3.72
N LYS A 132 -11.40 -7.71 -4.06
CA LYS A 132 -11.52 -7.27 -5.46
C LYS A 132 -10.43 -6.26 -5.78
N ILE A 133 -9.91 -6.31 -7.01
CA ILE A 133 -9.02 -5.28 -7.53
C ILE A 133 -9.86 -4.04 -7.87
N LEU A 134 -9.53 -2.92 -7.26
CA LEU A 134 -10.11 -1.60 -7.56
C LEU A 134 -9.32 -0.88 -8.65
N PHE A 135 -7.99 -0.93 -8.55
CA PHE A 135 -7.11 -0.20 -9.45
C PHE A 135 -5.74 -0.90 -9.52
N PHE A 136 -5.18 -1.01 -10.72
CA PHE A 136 -3.84 -1.58 -10.91
C PHE A 136 -3.08 -0.75 -11.94
N ASN A 137 -2.15 0.07 -11.46
CA ASN A 137 -1.53 1.16 -12.23
C ASN A 137 -0.90 0.67 -13.54
N SER A 138 0.02 -0.28 -13.42
CA SER A 138 0.79 -0.82 -14.53
C SER A 138 -0.08 -1.62 -15.51
N TYR A 139 -1.12 -2.31 -15.02
CA TYR A 139 -2.12 -2.94 -15.89
C TYR A 139 -2.80 -1.90 -16.79
N LEU A 140 -3.30 -0.80 -16.22
CA LEU A 140 -3.96 0.24 -16.99
C LEU A 140 -3.00 0.95 -17.95
N ALA A 141 -1.76 1.21 -17.52
CA ALA A 141 -0.73 1.80 -18.37
C ALA A 141 -0.42 0.95 -19.60
N ILE A 142 -0.40 -0.38 -19.46
CA ILE A 142 -0.09 -1.32 -20.54
C ILE A 142 -1.30 -1.54 -21.45
N HIS A 143 -2.48 -1.78 -20.87
CA HIS A 143 -3.66 -2.26 -21.63
C HIS A 143 -4.67 -1.16 -21.99
N HIS A 144 -4.59 0.00 -21.35
CA HIS A 144 -5.56 1.10 -21.51
C HIS A 144 -4.87 2.46 -21.75
N ARG A 145 -3.69 2.44 -22.38
CA ARG A 145 -2.89 3.63 -22.62
C ARG A 145 -3.65 4.76 -23.33
N ASP A 146 -4.36 4.46 -24.43
CA ASP A 146 -5.08 5.47 -25.20
C ASP A 146 -6.13 6.21 -24.36
N LEU A 147 -6.84 5.48 -23.49
CA LEU A 147 -7.80 6.05 -22.56
C LEU A 147 -7.11 6.96 -21.55
N LEU A 148 -5.95 6.54 -21.02
CA LEU A 148 -5.15 7.33 -20.10
C LEU A 148 -4.58 8.58 -20.76
N GLU A 149 -4.13 8.52 -22.02
CA GLU A 149 -3.66 9.70 -22.77
C GLU A 149 -4.77 10.75 -22.89
N GLN A 150 -6.01 10.33 -23.13
CA GLN A 150 -7.15 11.22 -23.29
C GLN A 150 -7.68 11.78 -21.96
N LYS A 151 -7.71 10.98 -20.90
CA LYS A 151 -8.41 11.32 -19.65
C LYS A 151 -7.48 11.70 -18.51
N LEU A 152 -6.29 11.11 -18.47
CA LEU A 152 -5.32 11.26 -17.38
C LEU A 152 -3.88 11.41 -17.94
N PRO A 153 -3.61 12.39 -18.82
CA PRO A 153 -2.29 12.50 -19.48
C PRO A 153 -1.13 12.67 -18.50
N LEU A 154 -1.36 13.24 -17.32
CA LEU A 154 -0.35 13.33 -16.26
C LEU A 154 0.04 11.97 -15.67
N PHE A 155 -0.90 11.01 -15.62
CA PHE A 155 -0.64 9.65 -15.14
C PHE A 155 0.42 8.94 -16.01
N LEU A 156 0.49 9.26 -17.30
CA LEU A 156 1.46 8.62 -18.20
C LEU A 156 2.88 9.18 -18.10
N LYS A 157 3.06 10.33 -17.42
CA LYS A 157 4.41 10.83 -17.11
C LYS A 157 5.11 9.95 -16.07
N ASN A 158 4.32 9.42 -15.13
CA ASN A 158 4.76 8.42 -14.17
C ASN A 158 3.53 7.62 -13.74
N THR A 159 3.42 6.40 -14.27
CA THR A 159 2.28 5.53 -14.00
C THR A 159 2.32 4.98 -12.57
N GLY A 160 3.51 4.99 -11.94
CA GLY A 160 3.77 4.33 -10.67
C GLY A 160 3.63 2.81 -10.74
N GLY A 161 3.98 2.14 -9.65
CA GLY A 161 3.68 0.74 -9.37
C GLY A 161 2.79 0.67 -8.15
N SER A 162 1.55 0.24 -8.30
CA SER A 162 0.71 -0.10 -7.15
C SER A 162 -0.50 -0.93 -7.53
N LEU A 163 -0.98 -1.67 -6.54
CA LEU A 163 -2.19 -2.45 -6.60
C LEU A 163 -3.13 -2.02 -5.48
N TRP A 164 -4.36 -1.65 -5.85
CA TRP A 164 -5.42 -1.28 -4.94
C TRP A 164 -6.47 -2.37 -4.89
N LEU A 165 -6.77 -2.84 -3.68
CA LEU A 165 -7.77 -3.84 -3.39
C LEU A 165 -8.85 -3.26 -2.49
N GLU A 166 -10.01 -3.90 -2.47
CA GLU A 166 -11.04 -3.70 -1.44
C GLU A 166 -11.44 -5.08 -0.89
N LYS A 167 -11.51 -5.20 0.44
CA LYS A 167 -12.07 -6.39 1.08
C LYS A 167 -13.59 -6.39 0.92
N VAL A 168 -14.19 -7.44 0.37
CA VAL A 168 -15.63 -7.49 0.06
C VAL A 168 -16.43 -8.43 0.96
N SER A 169 -15.78 -9.33 1.68
CA SER A 169 -16.42 -10.27 2.63
C SER A 169 -15.42 -10.85 3.61
#